data_AF-A0A947W725-F1
#
_entry.id   AF-A0A947W725-F1
#
_cell.length_a   1.000
_cell.length_b   1.000
_cell.length_c   1.000
_cell.angle_alpha   90.00
_cell.angle_beta   90.00
_cell.angle_gamma   90.00
#
_symmetry.space_group_name_H-M   'P 1'
#
loop_
_entity.id
_entity.type
_entity.pdbx_description
1 polymer ?
#
loop_
_entity_poly.entity_id
_entity_poly.type
_entity_poly.pdbx_seq_one_letter_code
_entity_poly.pdbx_strand_id
1 'polypeptide(L)'
;FTIAVNDLDWDQLNGVARMIFLIGDAGPHMDYTQTIRYHDTAQNATRKGIQVFSIGCSGIDQNEVSEFTEMANLTGGSFEFLTYKMDIEQDGETKTLLITGDKASIAEPEALGEKEWRRGAEELKSKGKVRSADKKESFSYKDSASGEEIEADADDLTNAHSTQTMENNLDLVIQRQIQIQAEMQGAKYEKSELNVGVKEKTEVKKRNPWYVNVVNWFKSLF
;
A
#
# COMPACT_ATOMS: atom_id res chain seq x y z
N PHE A 1 -2.03 16.42 4.01
CA PHE A 1 -0.86 16.22 4.91
C PHE A 1 -0.35 17.52 5.55
N THR A 2 -0.77 18.71 5.10
CA THR A 2 -0.35 20.01 5.67
C THR A 2 -0.61 20.18 7.17
N ILE A 3 -1.83 19.87 7.64
CA ILE A 3 -2.16 19.89 9.07
C ILE A 3 -1.25 18.92 9.84
N ALA A 4 -1.03 17.72 9.31
CA ALA A 4 -0.18 16.73 9.96
C ALA A 4 1.27 17.23 10.14
N VAL A 5 1.82 17.92 9.14
CA VAL A 5 3.19 18.48 9.22
C VAL A 5 3.26 19.68 10.15
N ASN A 6 2.27 20.58 10.10
CA ASN A 6 2.37 21.88 10.76
C ASN A 6 1.84 21.86 12.20
N ASP A 7 0.77 21.11 12.46
CA ASP A 7 -0.07 21.30 13.66
C ASP A 7 -0.02 20.12 14.64
N LEU A 8 0.44 18.93 14.19
CA LEU A 8 0.68 17.81 15.12
C LEU A 8 1.93 18.06 15.96
N ASP A 9 1.83 17.72 17.25
CA ASP A 9 2.93 17.80 18.21
C ASP A 9 3.86 16.59 18.08
N TRP A 10 4.69 16.61 17.04
CA TRP A 10 5.70 15.57 16.82
C TRP A 10 6.79 15.65 17.89
N ASP A 11 7.17 14.51 18.46
CA ASP A 11 8.32 14.42 19.36
C ASP A 11 9.60 14.87 18.62
N GLN A 12 10.27 15.91 19.11
CA GLN A 12 11.44 16.54 18.51
C GLN A 12 12.79 15.92 18.96
N LEU A 13 12.75 14.87 19.79
CA LEU A 13 13.96 14.20 20.26
C LEU A 13 14.76 13.56 19.11
N ASN A 14 16.08 13.51 19.30
CA ASN A 14 16.98 12.81 18.39
C ASN A 14 16.71 11.30 18.45
N GLY A 15 16.78 10.64 17.29
CA GLY A 15 16.55 9.20 17.17
C GLY A 15 15.08 8.78 17.10
N VAL A 16 14.14 9.73 17.02
CA VAL A 16 12.72 9.45 16.78
C VAL A 16 12.45 9.46 15.27
N ALA A 17 11.90 8.37 14.74
CA ALA A 17 11.37 8.34 13.36
C ALA A 17 10.06 9.12 13.28
N ARG A 18 9.91 10.00 12.28
CA ARG A 18 8.65 10.70 11.99
C ARG A 18 8.25 10.37 10.56
N MET A 19 7.13 9.68 10.42
CA MET A 19 6.68 9.15 9.14
C MET A 19 5.23 9.55 8.93
N ILE A 20 4.90 10.03 7.73
CA ILE A 20 3.53 10.21 7.26
C ILE A 20 3.31 9.22 6.13
N PHE A 21 2.21 8.48 6.21
CA PHE A 21 1.70 7.68 5.09
C PHE A 21 0.52 8.42 4.47
N LEU A 22 0.69 8.92 3.25
CA LEU A 22 -0.34 9.58 2.47
C LEU A 22 -0.93 8.57 1.49
N ILE A 23 -2.15 8.13 1.74
CA ILE A 23 -2.85 7.14 0.90
C ILE A 23 -3.99 7.86 0.19
N GLY A 24 -4.09 7.74 -1.13
CA GLY A 24 -5.13 8.43 -1.89
C GLY A 24 -5.29 7.92 -3.32
N ASP A 25 -6.48 8.17 -3.87
CA ASP A 25 -6.91 7.93 -5.24
C ASP A 25 -6.97 9.21 -6.09
N ALA A 26 -6.60 10.36 -5.50
CA ALA A 26 -6.57 11.67 -6.17
C ALA A 26 -5.43 12.56 -5.63
N GLY A 27 -5.00 13.50 -6.46
CA GLY A 27 -3.94 14.46 -6.16
C GLY A 27 -4.33 15.53 -5.16
N PRO A 28 -3.35 16.30 -4.62
CA PRO A 28 -3.64 17.51 -3.86
C PRO A 28 -4.40 18.55 -4.70
N HIS A 29 -5.49 19.08 -4.16
CA HIS A 29 -6.17 20.24 -4.76
C HIS A 29 -5.30 21.51 -4.64
N MET A 30 -4.80 22.00 -5.77
CA MET A 30 -3.94 23.18 -5.88
C MET A 30 -4.65 24.45 -6.36
N ASP A 31 -5.95 24.35 -6.64
CA ASP A 31 -6.83 25.41 -7.14
C ASP A 31 -7.42 26.28 -6.02
N TYR A 32 -7.30 25.87 -4.77
CA TYR A 32 -7.74 26.65 -3.62
C TYR A 32 -6.75 27.79 -3.30
N THR A 33 -7.24 29.03 -3.39
CA THR A 33 -6.47 30.26 -3.12
C THR A 33 -5.90 30.37 -1.69
N GLN A 34 -6.37 29.54 -0.75
CA GLN A 34 -5.97 29.56 0.67
C GLN A 34 -5.14 28.34 1.10
N THR A 35 -4.82 27.42 0.17
CA THR A 35 -4.09 26.19 0.51
C THR A 35 -2.59 26.42 0.42
N ILE A 36 -1.86 26.04 1.48
CA ILE A 36 -0.40 25.98 1.45
C ILE A 36 -0.01 24.96 0.37
N ARG A 37 0.86 25.36 -0.56
CA ARG A 37 1.30 24.47 -1.62
C ARG A 37 1.96 23.21 -1.03
N TYR A 38 1.79 22.07 -1.68
CA TYR A 38 2.39 20.84 -1.20
C TYR A 38 3.92 20.94 -1.15
N HIS A 39 4.56 21.71 -2.04
CA HIS A 39 6.00 22.00 -1.99
C HIS A 39 6.43 22.66 -0.67
N ASP A 40 5.73 23.71 -0.24
CA ASP A 40 6.05 24.44 0.99
C ASP A 40 5.84 23.53 2.21
N THR A 41 4.78 22.71 2.16
CA THR A 41 4.52 21.71 3.20
C THR A 41 5.60 20.64 3.25
N ALA A 42 6.03 20.11 2.11
CA ALA A 42 7.09 19.11 2.01
C ALA A 42 8.44 19.67 2.50
N GLN A 43 8.77 20.91 2.16
CA GLN A 43 9.96 21.58 2.70
C GLN A 43 9.92 21.70 4.23
N ASN A 44 8.76 22.03 4.80
CA ASN A 44 8.58 22.07 6.25
C ASN A 44 8.71 20.67 6.88
N ALA A 45 8.18 19.64 6.24
CA ALA A 45 8.34 18.25 6.66
C ALA A 45 9.83 17.87 6.71
N THR A 46 10.59 18.18 5.65
CA THR A 46 12.04 17.94 5.58
C THR A 46 12.79 18.66 6.70
N ARG A 47 12.47 19.93 6.99
CA ARG A 47 13.06 20.68 8.12
C ARG A 47 12.78 20.05 9.48
N LYS A 48 11.61 19.42 9.64
CA LYS A 48 11.21 18.69 10.85
C LYS A 48 11.70 17.23 10.87
N GLY A 49 12.44 16.79 9.86
CA GLY A 49 12.87 15.38 9.73
C GLY A 49 11.69 14.41 9.59
N ILE A 50 10.58 14.85 9.00
CA ILE A 50 9.40 14.04 8.71
C ILE A 50 9.52 13.51 7.28
N GLN A 51 9.50 12.19 7.13
CA GLN A 51 9.44 11.53 5.82
C GLN A 51 7.98 11.28 5.43
N VAL A 52 7.65 11.54 4.17
CA VAL A 52 6.33 11.28 3.61
C VAL A 52 6.43 10.12 2.63
N PHE A 53 5.76 9.03 2.95
CA PHE A 53 5.56 7.88 2.07
C PHE A 53 4.18 8.02 1.46
N SER A 54 4.12 8.00 0.14
CA SER A 54 2.89 8.23 -0.60
C SER A 54 2.45 6.93 -1.28
N ILE A 55 1.16 6.64 -1.22
CA ILE A 55 0.57 5.37 -1.66
C ILE A 55 -0.62 5.69 -2.56
N GLY A 56 -0.47 5.39 -3.84
CA GLY A 56 -1.52 5.62 -4.84
C GLY A 56 -2.47 4.42 -4.95
N CYS A 57 -3.78 4.67 -4.88
CA CYS A 57 -4.79 3.68 -5.23
C CYS A 57 -4.88 3.50 -6.76
N SER A 58 -5.56 2.45 -7.22
CA SER A 58 -5.91 2.33 -8.64
C SER A 58 -6.85 3.47 -9.05
N GLY A 59 -6.69 4.00 -10.26
CA GLY A 59 -7.52 5.08 -10.80
C GLY A 59 -6.99 6.51 -10.61
N ILE A 60 -5.91 6.69 -9.84
CA ILE A 60 -5.21 7.99 -9.74
C ILE A 60 -4.58 8.37 -11.09
N ASP A 61 -4.68 9.64 -11.49
CA ASP A 61 -4.19 10.09 -12.78
C ASP A 61 -2.66 10.31 -12.80
N GLN A 62 -2.06 10.41 -13.99
CA GLN A 62 -0.59 10.53 -14.11
C GLN A 62 -0.01 11.84 -13.54
N ASN A 63 -0.75 12.95 -13.59
CA ASN A 63 -0.31 14.20 -12.99
C ASN A 63 -0.33 14.08 -11.46
N GLU A 64 -1.38 13.50 -10.91
CA GLU A 64 -1.53 13.26 -9.48
C GLU A 64 -0.48 12.28 -8.95
N VAL A 65 -0.14 11.23 -9.71
CA VAL A 65 0.99 10.33 -9.42
C VAL A 65 2.30 11.11 -9.38
N SER A 66 2.50 12.06 -10.29
CA SER A 66 3.70 12.90 -10.32
C SER A 66 3.80 13.78 -9.08
N GLU A 67 2.68 14.35 -8.62
CA GLU A 67 2.60 15.15 -7.39
C GLU A 67 2.88 14.29 -6.14
N PHE A 68 2.30 13.10 -6.06
CA PHE A 68 2.57 12.12 -4.98
C PHE A 68 4.05 11.75 -4.94
N THR A 69 4.62 11.42 -6.10
CA THR A 69 6.03 11.07 -6.27
C THR A 69 6.93 12.22 -5.85
N GLU A 70 6.61 13.46 -6.25
CA GLU A 70 7.37 14.64 -5.88
C GLU A 70 7.34 14.89 -4.36
N MET A 71 6.16 14.84 -3.73
CA MET A 71 6.02 14.98 -2.28
C MET A 71 6.87 13.96 -1.50
N ALA A 72 6.84 12.70 -1.91
CA ALA A 72 7.65 11.67 -1.28
C ALA A 72 9.15 11.92 -1.45
N ASN A 73 9.59 12.22 -2.68
CA ASN A 73 11.00 12.48 -2.99
C ASN A 73 11.55 13.70 -2.22
N LEU A 74 10.78 14.79 -2.11
CA LEU A 74 11.20 16.00 -1.38
C LEU A 74 11.49 15.76 0.10
N THR A 75 10.89 14.71 0.69
CA THR A 75 11.00 14.36 2.10
C THR A 75 11.85 13.12 2.35
N GLY A 76 12.44 12.52 1.31
CA GLY A 76 13.23 11.29 1.41
C GLY A 76 12.39 10.05 1.72
N GLY A 77 11.10 10.06 1.38
CA GLY A 77 10.24 8.87 1.36
C GLY A 77 10.17 8.25 -0.04
N SER A 78 9.15 7.42 -0.27
CA SER A 78 8.89 6.76 -1.56
C SER A 78 7.42 6.86 -1.97
N PHE A 79 7.17 6.71 -3.26
CA PHE A 79 5.84 6.46 -3.81
C PHE A 79 5.71 4.99 -4.22
N GLU A 80 4.59 4.37 -3.86
CA GLU A 80 4.21 3.03 -4.29
C GLU A 80 2.73 2.99 -4.66
N PHE A 81 2.36 2.19 -5.67
CA PHE A 81 0.95 1.88 -5.92
C PHE A 81 0.48 0.74 -5.02
N LEU A 82 -0.78 0.79 -4.59
CA LEU A 82 -1.45 -0.38 -4.04
C LEU A 82 -1.57 -1.46 -5.10
N THR A 83 -1.31 -2.69 -4.68
CA THR A 83 -1.61 -3.88 -5.45
C THR A 83 -2.89 -4.51 -4.92
N TYR A 84 -3.88 -4.66 -5.79
CA TYR A 84 -5.13 -5.35 -5.51
C TYR A 84 -5.08 -6.75 -6.11
N LYS A 85 -5.61 -7.74 -5.39
CA LYS A 85 -5.71 -9.13 -5.83
C LYS A 85 -7.15 -9.50 -6.11
N MET A 86 -7.34 -10.23 -7.21
CA MET A 86 -8.60 -10.89 -7.57
C MET A 86 -8.32 -12.27 -8.14
N ASP A 87 -9.19 -13.23 -7.84
CA ASP A 87 -9.17 -14.52 -8.54
C ASP A 87 -10.09 -14.41 -9.75
N ILE A 88 -9.57 -14.80 -10.93
CA ILE A 88 -10.27 -14.74 -12.21
C ILE A 88 -10.32 -16.14 -12.83
N GLU A 89 -11.36 -16.43 -13.59
CA GLU A 89 -11.45 -17.64 -14.40
C GLU A 89 -11.06 -17.30 -15.85
N GLN A 90 -10.08 -18.03 -16.37
CA GLN A 90 -9.60 -17.88 -17.74
C GLN A 90 -9.12 -19.23 -18.27
N ASP A 91 -9.55 -19.61 -19.47
CA ASP A 91 -9.19 -20.88 -20.12
C ASP A 91 -9.55 -22.13 -19.30
N GLY A 92 -10.55 -22.03 -18.43
CA GLY A 92 -10.98 -23.12 -17.53
C GLY A 92 -10.10 -23.30 -16.29
N GLU A 93 -9.20 -22.35 -16.01
CA GLU A 93 -8.36 -22.33 -14.82
C GLU A 93 -8.60 -21.05 -14.01
N THR A 94 -8.57 -21.19 -12.68
CA THR A 94 -8.55 -20.07 -11.76
C THR A 94 -7.14 -19.48 -11.68
N LYS A 95 -6.98 -18.23 -12.14
CA LYS A 95 -5.73 -17.47 -12.13
C LYS A 95 -5.81 -16.32 -11.14
N THR A 96 -4.66 -15.74 -10.80
CA THR A 96 -4.60 -14.55 -9.94
C THR A 96 -4.35 -13.31 -10.78
N LEU A 97 -5.30 -12.37 -10.77
CA LEU A 97 -5.14 -11.04 -11.33
C LEU A 97 -4.61 -10.09 -10.24
N LEU A 98 -3.58 -9.33 -10.59
CA LEU A 98 -3.02 -8.24 -9.80
C LEU A 98 -3.23 -6.93 -10.54
N ILE A 99 -3.86 -5.97 -9.87
CA ILE A 99 -4.09 -4.61 -10.39
C ILE A 99 -3.17 -3.66 -9.62
N THR A 100 -2.41 -2.82 -10.31
CA THR A 100 -1.48 -1.86 -9.71
C THR A 100 -1.46 -0.59 -10.54
N GLY A 101 -2.03 0.49 -10.01
CA GLY A 101 -2.29 1.71 -10.79
C GLY A 101 -3.24 1.41 -11.95
N ASP A 102 -2.79 1.70 -13.17
CA ASP A 102 -3.51 1.46 -14.43
C ASP A 102 -3.13 0.14 -15.12
N LYS A 103 -2.42 -0.76 -14.42
CA LYS A 103 -1.89 -2.00 -15.00
C LYS A 103 -2.53 -3.23 -14.38
N ALA A 104 -2.79 -4.21 -15.25
CA ALA A 104 -3.17 -5.57 -14.90
C ALA A 104 -1.99 -6.53 -15.13
N SER A 105 -1.79 -7.47 -14.21
CA SER A 105 -0.84 -8.58 -14.33
C SER A 105 -1.47 -9.88 -13.89
N ILE A 106 -1.18 -10.97 -14.59
CA ILE A 106 -1.75 -12.30 -14.32
C ILE A 106 -0.65 -13.24 -13.83
N ALA A 107 -0.95 -13.96 -12.75
CA ALA A 107 -0.18 -15.10 -12.28
C ALA A 107 -0.92 -16.39 -12.67
N GLU A 108 -0.17 -17.33 -13.27
CA GLU A 108 -0.69 -18.67 -13.54
C GLU A 108 -0.96 -19.44 -12.23
N PRO A 109 -1.78 -20.50 -12.25
CA PRO A 109 -2.08 -21.29 -11.07
C PRO A 109 -0.79 -21.77 -10.38
N GLU A 110 -0.78 -21.74 -9.05
CA GLU A 110 0.34 -22.16 -8.21
C GLU A 110 1.65 -21.36 -8.38
N ALA A 111 1.68 -20.32 -9.24
CA ALA A 111 2.88 -19.51 -9.47
C ALA A 111 3.28 -18.69 -8.24
N LEU A 112 2.30 -18.32 -7.39
CA LEU A 112 2.47 -17.49 -6.21
C LEU A 112 2.08 -18.25 -4.94
N GLY A 113 2.87 -18.08 -3.87
CA GLY A 113 2.42 -18.45 -2.53
C GLY A 113 1.26 -17.56 -2.04
N GLU A 114 0.50 -18.04 -1.05
CA GLU A 114 -0.72 -17.40 -0.51
C GLU A 114 -0.59 -15.89 -0.24
N LYS A 115 0.59 -15.44 0.23
CA LYS A 115 0.88 -14.03 0.55
C LYS A 115 1.96 -13.40 -0.32
N GLU A 116 2.50 -14.16 -1.27
CA GLU A 116 3.59 -13.69 -2.14
C GLU A 116 3.13 -12.55 -3.05
N TRP A 117 1.86 -12.55 -3.47
CA TRP A 117 1.26 -11.48 -4.27
C TRP A 117 1.41 -10.09 -3.64
N ARG A 118 1.43 -10.00 -2.30
CA ARG A 118 1.52 -8.74 -1.55
C ARG A 118 2.81 -7.98 -1.81
N ARG A 119 3.85 -8.65 -2.35
CA ARG A 119 5.11 -8.03 -2.76
C ARG A 119 4.93 -7.02 -3.90
N GLY A 120 3.79 -7.04 -4.57
CA GLY A 120 3.42 -6.12 -5.64
C GLY A 120 3.76 -6.66 -7.02
N ALA A 121 2.96 -6.28 -8.02
CA ALA A 121 3.04 -6.83 -9.37
C ALA A 121 4.41 -6.59 -10.04
N GLU A 122 4.99 -5.39 -9.88
CA GLU A 122 6.29 -5.06 -10.49
C GLU A 122 7.44 -5.92 -9.94
N GLU A 123 7.47 -6.16 -8.62
CA GLU A 123 8.48 -7.02 -8.00
C GLU A 123 8.34 -8.47 -8.49
N LEU A 124 7.11 -8.97 -8.58
CA LEU A 124 6.82 -10.33 -9.02
C LEU A 124 7.09 -10.52 -10.51
N LYS A 125 6.83 -9.50 -11.33
CA LYS A 125 7.13 -9.49 -12.76
C LYS A 125 8.63 -9.59 -12.99
N SER A 126 9.44 -8.87 -12.21
CA SER A 126 10.91 -8.98 -12.28
C SER A 126 11.44 -10.38 -11.97
N LYS A 127 10.67 -11.18 -11.24
CA LYS A 127 10.98 -12.58 -10.88
C LYS A 127 10.35 -13.61 -11.83
N GLY A 128 9.66 -13.16 -12.89
CA GLY A 128 8.96 -14.03 -13.84
C GLY A 128 7.76 -14.76 -13.24
N LYS A 129 7.20 -14.25 -12.14
CA LYS A 129 6.05 -14.87 -11.44
C LYS A 129 4.70 -14.41 -11.97
N VAL A 130 4.66 -13.24 -12.61
CA VAL A 130 3.46 -12.69 -13.25
C VAL A 130 3.82 -12.14 -14.62
N ARG A 131 2.87 -12.16 -15.55
CA ARG A 131 2.94 -11.49 -16.85
C ARG A 131 2.01 -10.29 -16.89
N SER A 132 2.26 -9.32 -17.77
CA SER A 132 1.26 -8.28 -18.03
C SER A 132 0.08 -8.88 -18.79
N ALA A 133 -1.13 -8.43 -18.46
CA ALA A 133 -2.32 -8.72 -19.23
C ALA A 133 -2.48 -7.71 -20.36
N ASP A 134 -2.98 -8.14 -21.51
CA ASP A 134 -3.40 -7.21 -22.55
C ASP A 134 -4.69 -6.49 -22.12
N LYS A 135 -4.86 -5.22 -22.47
CA LYS A 135 -6.04 -4.43 -22.08
C LYS A 135 -7.37 -5.09 -22.45
N LYS A 136 -7.41 -5.78 -23.59
CA LYS A 136 -8.59 -6.49 -24.10
C LYS A 136 -8.57 -7.99 -23.83
N GLU A 137 -7.68 -8.42 -22.93
CA GLU A 137 -7.67 -9.79 -22.44
C GLU A 137 -8.90 -10.00 -21.56
N SER A 138 -9.77 -10.93 -21.97
CA SER A 138 -11.03 -11.23 -21.30
C SER A 138 -10.88 -12.37 -20.31
N PHE A 139 -11.67 -12.30 -19.25
CA PHE A 139 -11.82 -13.30 -18.20
C PHE A 139 -13.17 -13.12 -17.51
N SER A 140 -13.54 -14.04 -16.62
CA SER A 140 -14.66 -13.84 -15.71
C SER A 140 -14.21 -13.81 -14.26
N TYR A 141 -15.00 -13.17 -13.41
CA TYR A 141 -14.79 -13.18 -11.96
C TYR A 141 -16.13 -13.24 -11.24
N LYS A 142 -16.11 -13.68 -9.97
CA LYS A 142 -17.30 -13.65 -9.12
C LYS A 142 -17.39 -12.32 -8.40
N ASP A 143 -18.50 -11.61 -8.59
CA ASP A 143 -18.73 -10.36 -7.87
C ASP A 143 -18.86 -10.61 -6.37
N SER A 144 -18.20 -9.78 -5.58
CA SER A 144 -18.17 -9.92 -4.12
C SER A 144 -19.52 -9.64 -3.46
N ALA A 145 -20.39 -8.84 -4.09
CA ALA A 145 -21.67 -8.43 -3.52
C ALA A 145 -22.83 -9.33 -3.98
N SER A 146 -22.93 -9.63 -5.28
CA SER A 146 -24.01 -10.45 -5.84
C SER A 146 -23.66 -11.94 -5.92
N GLY A 147 -22.37 -12.30 -5.98
CA GLY A 147 -21.91 -13.66 -6.25
C GLY A 147 -22.09 -14.10 -7.71
N GLU A 148 -22.60 -13.22 -8.58
CA GLU A 148 -22.76 -13.48 -10.00
C GLU A 148 -21.40 -13.51 -10.71
N GLU A 149 -21.31 -14.32 -11.75
CA GLU A 149 -20.15 -14.35 -12.62
C GLU A 149 -20.25 -13.20 -13.64
N ILE A 150 -19.25 -12.33 -13.64
CA ILE A 150 -19.15 -11.16 -14.50
C ILE A 150 -18.01 -11.39 -15.49
N GLU A 151 -18.30 -11.26 -16.78
CA GLU A 151 -17.27 -11.16 -17.81
C GLU A 151 -16.73 -9.73 -17.85
N ALA A 152 -15.41 -9.59 -17.92
CA ALA A 152 -14.73 -8.30 -18.03
C ALA A 152 -13.43 -8.44 -18.83
N ASP A 153 -12.90 -7.32 -19.28
CA ASP A 153 -11.52 -7.24 -19.75
C ASP A 153 -10.60 -6.52 -18.74
N ALA A 154 -9.29 -6.59 -18.97
CA ALA A 154 -8.30 -5.97 -18.09
C ALA A 154 -8.44 -4.43 -18.02
N ASP A 155 -8.93 -3.78 -19.08
CA ASP A 155 -9.17 -2.35 -19.13
C ASP A 155 -10.40 -1.97 -18.29
N ASP A 156 -11.44 -2.80 -18.27
CA ASP A 156 -12.62 -2.61 -17.40
C ASP A 156 -12.19 -2.59 -15.93
N LEU A 157 -11.37 -3.54 -15.49
CA LEU A 157 -10.96 -3.65 -14.08
C LEU A 157 -9.92 -2.62 -13.64
N THR A 158 -9.12 -2.09 -14.56
CA THR A 158 -8.11 -1.05 -14.24
C THR A 158 -8.71 0.36 -14.25
N ASN A 159 -9.75 0.61 -15.04
CA ASN A 159 -10.43 1.92 -15.11
C ASN A 159 -11.70 1.99 -14.27
N ALA A 160 -12.28 0.86 -13.87
CA ALA A 160 -13.43 0.87 -12.99
C ALA A 160 -13.00 1.43 -11.62
N HIS A 161 -13.73 2.45 -11.15
CA HIS A 161 -13.95 2.66 -9.72
C HIS A 161 -14.79 1.49 -9.19
N SER A 162 -14.23 0.29 -9.27
CA SER A 162 -14.97 -0.94 -9.12
C SER A 162 -15.54 -0.98 -7.71
N THR A 163 -16.84 -1.22 -7.58
CA THR A 163 -17.49 -1.45 -6.28
C THR A 163 -17.07 -2.78 -5.64
N GLN A 164 -16.18 -3.53 -6.30
CA GLN A 164 -15.69 -4.80 -5.83
C GLN A 164 -14.72 -4.60 -4.68
N THR A 165 -14.96 -5.33 -3.58
CA THR A 165 -14.01 -5.36 -2.48
C THR A 165 -12.88 -6.32 -2.85
N MET A 166 -11.71 -5.76 -3.17
CA MET A 166 -10.50 -6.53 -3.45
C MET A 166 -9.56 -6.53 -2.25
N GLU A 167 -8.87 -7.65 -2.02
CA GLU A 167 -7.73 -7.68 -1.10
C GLU A 167 -6.63 -6.76 -1.63
N ASN A 168 -5.97 -6.01 -0.75
CA ASN A 168 -4.84 -5.15 -1.12
C ASN A 168 -3.65 -5.36 -0.18
N ASN A 169 -2.47 -4.89 -0.60
CA ASN A 169 -1.21 -5.07 0.12
C ASN A 169 -0.80 -3.87 1.00
N LEU A 170 -1.73 -2.99 1.37
CA LEU A 170 -1.44 -1.78 2.15
C LEU A 170 -0.71 -2.12 3.47
N ASP A 171 -1.11 -3.21 4.13
CA ASP A 171 -0.50 -3.71 5.35
C ASP A 171 1.02 -3.94 5.18
N LEU A 172 1.39 -4.65 4.10
CA LEU A 172 2.78 -4.97 3.83
C LEU A 172 3.58 -3.76 3.36
N VAL A 173 2.98 -2.86 2.57
CA VAL A 173 3.63 -1.62 2.11
C VAL A 173 4.03 -0.77 3.30
N ILE A 174 3.09 -0.49 4.22
CA ILE A 174 3.37 0.29 5.44
C ILE A 174 4.39 -0.44 6.32
N GLN A 175 4.19 -1.74 6.55
CA GLN A 175 5.07 -2.54 7.40
C GLN A 175 6.53 -2.49 6.90
N ARG A 176 6.76 -2.64 5.59
CA ARG A 176 8.10 -2.61 5.00
C ARG A 176 8.79 -1.26 5.28
N GLN A 177 8.09 -0.16 5.08
CA GLN A 177 8.68 1.17 5.31
C GLN A 177 9.01 1.41 6.78
N ILE A 178 8.16 0.97 7.71
CA ILE A 178 8.44 1.04 9.15
C ILE A 178 9.67 0.19 9.51
N GLN A 179 9.76 -1.03 8.96
CA GLN A 179 10.91 -1.91 9.19
C GLN A 179 12.21 -1.29 8.68
N ILE A 180 12.21 -0.75 7.46
CA ILE A 180 13.37 -0.06 6.87
C ILE A 180 13.81 1.11 7.76
N GLN A 181 12.89 1.98 8.18
CA GLN A 181 13.25 3.14 9.00
C GLN A 181 13.81 2.75 10.36
N ALA A 182 13.25 1.71 10.97
CA ALA A 182 13.76 1.24 12.23
C ALA A 182 15.12 0.53 12.11
N GLU A 183 15.35 -0.24 11.04
CA GLU A 183 16.67 -0.82 10.72
C GLU A 183 17.70 0.29 10.50
N MET A 184 17.35 1.38 9.82
CA MET A 184 18.19 2.57 9.67
C MET A 184 18.52 3.23 11.02
N GLN A 185 17.65 3.11 12.02
CA GLN A 185 17.88 3.56 13.40
C GLN A 185 18.60 2.52 14.28
N GLY A 186 19.01 1.39 13.70
CA GLY A 186 19.72 0.33 14.41
C GLY A 186 18.84 -0.60 15.24
N ALA A 187 17.51 -0.51 15.10
CA ALA A 187 16.60 -1.48 15.70
C ALA A 187 16.80 -2.85 15.05
N LYS A 188 16.73 -3.91 15.87
CA LYS A 188 16.78 -5.29 15.42
C LYS A 188 15.42 -5.94 15.62
N TYR A 189 14.97 -6.65 14.61
CA TYR A 189 13.73 -7.41 14.63
C TYR A 189 14.02 -8.91 14.67
N GLU A 190 13.33 -9.65 15.54
CA GLU A 190 13.20 -11.08 15.34
C GLU A 190 12.28 -11.30 14.13
N LYS A 191 12.79 -11.98 13.09
CA LYS A 191 11.94 -12.51 12.02
C LYS A 191 11.07 -13.61 12.62
N SER A 192 9.93 -13.25 13.22
CA SER A 192 8.89 -14.23 13.41
C SER A 192 8.38 -14.62 12.02
N GLU A 193 8.39 -15.91 11.72
CA GLU A 193 7.82 -16.43 10.49
C GLU A 193 6.39 -15.91 10.31
N LEU A 194 6.10 -15.49 9.08
CA LEU A 194 4.89 -14.82 8.59
C LEU A 194 3.60 -15.62 8.82
N ASN A 195 3.19 -15.82 10.07
CA ASN A 195 1.83 -16.25 10.41
C ASN A 195 0.93 -15.02 10.52
N VAL A 196 0.65 -14.38 9.37
CA VAL A 196 -0.51 -13.49 9.22
C VAL A 196 -1.75 -14.37 9.11
N GLY A 197 -2.08 -15.03 10.21
CA GLY A 197 -3.34 -15.73 10.43
C GLY A 197 -3.75 -15.34 11.83
N VAL A 198 -4.81 -14.53 11.94
CA VAL A 198 -5.39 -14.20 13.24
C VAL A 198 -5.86 -15.51 13.88
N LYS A 199 -5.06 -16.05 14.80
CA LYS A 199 -5.54 -16.98 15.81
C LYS A 199 -5.39 -16.28 17.15
N GLU A 200 -6.53 -15.89 17.70
CA GLU A 200 -6.66 -15.56 19.10
C GLU A 200 -6.07 -16.69 19.94
N LYS A 201 -5.00 -16.39 20.67
CA LYS A 201 -4.65 -17.11 21.88
C LYS A 201 -4.40 -16.11 22.98
N THR A 202 -5.41 -16.02 23.83
CA THR A 202 -5.38 -15.40 25.15
C THR A 202 -4.34 -16.11 25.99
N GLU A 203 -3.21 -15.46 26.28
CA GLU A 203 -2.43 -15.78 27.48
C GLU A 203 -1.66 -14.56 27.96
N VAL A 204 -2.13 -14.00 29.08
CA VAL A 204 -1.47 -12.93 29.81
C VAL A 204 -0.32 -13.52 30.62
N LYS A 205 0.93 -13.20 30.28
CA LYS A 205 2.08 -13.33 31.19
C LYS A 205 2.86 -12.01 31.28
N LYS A 206 3.31 -11.74 32.50
CA LYS A 206 3.65 -10.43 33.07
C LYS A 206 4.80 -9.70 32.36
N ARG A 207 4.66 -8.36 32.37
CA ARG A 207 5.47 -7.30 31.73
C ARG A 207 6.96 -7.26 32.12
N ASN A 208 7.79 -6.84 31.16
CA ASN A 208 9.12 -6.25 31.36
C ASN A 208 9.14 -4.86 30.66
N PRO A 209 9.73 -3.77 31.22
CA PRO A 209 9.34 -2.38 30.87
C PRO A 209 9.84 -1.80 29.54
N TRP A 210 10.53 -2.56 28.68
CA TRP A 210 11.20 -2.02 27.49
C TRP A 210 10.80 -2.67 26.15
N TYR A 211 9.60 -3.26 26.08
CA TYR A 211 9.08 -3.83 24.83
C TYR A 211 7.78 -3.15 24.41
N VAL A 212 7.85 -2.29 23.40
CA VAL A 212 6.66 -1.76 22.72
C VAL A 212 6.29 -2.70 21.58
N ASN A 213 5.20 -3.43 21.77
CA ASN A 213 4.68 -4.38 20.80
C ASN A 213 3.77 -3.64 19.81
N VAL A 214 4.30 -3.31 18.63
CA VAL A 214 3.61 -2.55 17.55
C VAL A 214 2.29 -3.22 17.14
N VAL A 215 2.16 -4.53 17.35
CA VAL A 215 0.95 -5.31 17.02
C VAL A 215 -0.27 -4.92 17.86
N ASN A 216 -0.08 -4.40 19.09
CA ASN A 216 -1.21 -4.03 19.95
C ASN A 216 -1.75 -2.61 19.68
N TRP A 217 -0.99 -1.74 19.02
CA TRP A 217 -1.44 -0.39 18.69
C TRP A 217 -2.48 -0.39 17.56
N PHE A 218 -2.33 -1.28 16.57
CA PHE A 218 -3.26 -1.41 15.45
C PHE A 218 -4.67 -1.89 15.84
N LYS A 219 -4.81 -2.63 16.95
CA LYS A 219 -6.11 -3.13 17.45
C LYS A 219 -6.94 -2.07 18.19
N SER A 220 -6.40 -0.87 18.42
CA SER A 220 -7.09 0.20 19.16
C SER A 220 -7.75 1.24 18.24
N LEU A 221 -7.56 1.13 16.92
CA LEU A 221 -7.94 2.14 15.94
C LEU A 221 -8.93 1.66 14.87
N PHE A 222 -9.40 0.41 14.97
CA PHE A 222 -10.51 -0.18 14.23
C PHE A 222 -11.25 -1.16 15.14
#